data_AF-A0A4D7HC49-F1
#
_entry.id   AF-A0A4D7HC49-F1
#
_cell.length_a   1.000
_cell.length_b   1.000
_cell.length_c   1.000
_cell.angle_alpha   90.00
_cell.angle_beta   90.00
_cell.angle_gamma   90.00
#
_symmetry.space_group_name_H-M   'P 1'
#
loop_
_entity.id
_entity.type
_entity.pdbx_description
1 polymer ?
#
loop_
_entity_poly.entity_id
_entity_poly.type
_entity_poly.pdbx_seq_one_letter_code
_entity_poly.pdbx_strand_id
1 'polypeptide(L)'
;MVSKRTLRVAGSATVALAALAGVAAAQQPPSTPSPPQISPILTFVASLALNLVIGGIVVAVAPDYLRRTSARVRDDPVSSFIWGLIAFVGLLVASILIITMIVTIPALLVLGIVGNVIVAVTLGMLVAGGAVDDSLFKALVVGVIIVSLIGLVPILGGLVNFVLGMIGGGAVVNEFRDGR
;
A
#
# COMPACT_ATOMS: atom_id res chain seq x y z
N MET A 1 58.85 23.86 5.75
CA MET A 1 57.94 24.84 6.39
C MET A 1 56.53 24.58 5.88
N VAL A 2 55.69 23.87 6.64
CA VAL A 2 54.30 23.59 6.23
C VAL A 2 53.48 24.86 6.40
N SER A 3 52.85 25.31 5.33
CA SER A 3 52.05 26.54 5.29
C SER A 3 50.83 26.42 6.23
N LYS A 4 50.56 27.47 7.01
CA LYS A 4 49.43 27.58 7.94
C LYS A 4 48.07 27.31 7.29
N ARG A 5 47.97 27.40 5.95
CA ARG A 5 46.76 27.04 5.17
C ARG A 5 46.51 25.53 5.15
N THR A 6 47.54 24.70 4.97
CA THR A 6 47.40 23.24 4.87
C THR A 6 46.95 22.63 6.20
N LEU A 7 47.40 23.21 7.33
CA LEU A 7 47.00 22.78 8.67
C LEU A 7 45.52 23.10 8.98
N ARG A 8 45.01 24.22 8.46
CA ARG A 8 43.59 24.60 8.62
C ARG A 8 42.65 23.71 7.79
N VAL A 9 43.05 23.38 6.56
CA VAL A 9 42.28 22.49 5.68
C VAL A 9 42.26 21.06 6.22
N ALA A 10 43.39 20.57 6.75
CA ALA A 10 43.45 19.27 7.42
C ALA A 10 42.56 19.21 8.68
N GLY A 11 42.54 20.28 9.47
CA GLY A 11 41.66 20.37 10.66
C GLY A 11 40.17 20.45 10.33
N SER A 12 39.78 21.12 9.24
CA SER A 12 38.37 21.12 8.80
C SER A 12 37.94 19.77 8.22
N ALA A 13 38.85 19.04 7.58
CA ALA A 13 38.56 17.73 7.01
C ALA A 13 38.31 16.67 8.10
N THR A 14 39.07 16.70 9.21
CA THR A 14 38.85 15.78 10.34
C THR A 14 37.55 16.06 11.08
N VAL A 15 37.17 17.33 11.25
CA VAL A 15 35.88 17.71 11.85
C VAL A 15 34.71 17.32 10.95
N ALA A 16 34.84 17.50 9.63
CA ALA A 16 33.82 17.07 8.68
C ALA A 16 33.65 15.54 8.69
N LEU A 17 34.76 14.77 8.73
CA LEU A 17 34.71 13.31 8.85
C LEU A 17 34.09 12.85 10.17
N ALA A 18 34.37 13.54 11.29
CA ALA A 18 33.77 13.24 12.59
C ALA A 18 32.26 13.55 12.62
N ALA A 19 31.84 14.65 11.98
CA ALA A 19 30.43 14.98 11.82
C ALA A 19 29.71 13.94 10.94
N LEU A 20 30.32 13.51 9.84
CA LEU A 20 29.80 12.45 8.97
C LEU A 20 29.73 11.08 9.66
N ALA A 21 30.68 10.76 10.53
CA ALA A 21 30.64 9.55 11.36
C ALA A 21 29.47 9.59 12.36
N GLY A 22 29.17 10.76 12.93
CA GLY A 22 28.04 10.96 13.83
C GLY A 22 26.68 10.72 13.17
N VAL A 23 26.47 11.23 11.95
CA VAL A 23 25.22 10.96 11.19
C VAL A 23 25.11 9.51 10.76
N ALA A 24 26.22 8.85 10.41
CA ALA A 24 26.22 7.41 10.09
C ALA A 24 25.86 6.53 11.29
N ALA A 25 26.37 6.87 12.48
CA ALA A 25 26.03 6.17 13.72
C ALA A 25 24.57 6.40 14.15
N ALA A 26 24.00 7.58 13.86
CA ALA A 26 22.60 7.89 14.13
C ALA A 26 21.61 7.14 13.22
N GLN A 27 22.09 6.61 12.09
CA GLN A 27 21.28 5.80 11.17
C GLN A 27 21.36 4.29 11.42
N GLN A 28 22.04 3.84 12.49
CA GLN A 28 22.01 2.42 12.83
C GLN A 28 20.58 2.00 13.20
N PRO A 29 19.97 1.06 12.44
CA PRO A 29 18.67 0.51 12.81
C PRO A 29 18.75 -0.05 14.23
N PRO A 30 17.66 0.01 15.01
CA PRO A 30 17.60 -0.62 16.33
C PRO A 30 18.08 -2.07 16.19
N SER A 31 19.02 -2.47 17.05
CA SER A 31 19.56 -3.82 17.09
C SER A 31 18.43 -4.80 17.40
N THR A 32 17.79 -5.32 16.35
CA THR A 32 16.80 -6.38 16.46
C THR A 32 17.47 -7.61 17.06
N PRO A 33 16.81 -8.33 17.96
CA PRO A 33 17.30 -9.63 18.43
C PRO A 33 17.72 -10.47 17.23
N SER A 34 18.95 -10.98 17.23
CA SER A 34 19.42 -11.89 16.19
C SER A 34 18.40 -13.04 16.11
N PRO A 35 17.73 -13.25 14.97
CA PRO A 35 16.83 -14.38 14.83
C PRO A 35 17.61 -15.68 15.09
N PRO A 36 16.94 -16.76 15.53
CA PRO A 36 17.60 -18.04 15.74
C PRO A 36 18.40 -18.41 14.49
N GLN A 37 19.72 -18.46 14.63
CA GLN A 37 20.63 -18.73 13.53
C GLN A 37 20.54 -20.22 13.19
N ILE A 38 19.59 -20.55 12.33
CA ILE A 38 19.49 -21.89 11.74
C ILE A 38 20.81 -22.12 10.98
N SER A 39 21.47 -23.24 11.25
CA SER A 39 22.70 -23.61 10.57
C SER A 39 22.53 -23.49 9.05
N PRO A 40 23.41 -22.77 8.33
CA PRO A 40 23.35 -22.66 6.87
C PRO A 40 23.30 -24.03 6.19
N ILE A 41 23.96 -25.03 6.79
CA ILE A 41 23.95 -26.42 6.32
C ILE A 41 22.55 -27.02 6.44
N LEU A 42 21.86 -26.78 7.56
CA LEU A 42 20.51 -27.30 7.76
C LEU A 42 19.51 -26.66 6.78
N THR A 43 19.62 -25.35 6.54
CA THR A 43 18.79 -24.65 5.54
C THR A 43 19.05 -25.18 4.13
N PHE A 44 20.32 -25.40 3.78
CA PHE A 44 20.69 -26.01 2.51
C PHE A 44 20.07 -27.41 2.36
N VAL A 45 20.27 -28.30 3.33
CA VAL A 45 19.73 -29.68 3.29
C VAL A 45 18.21 -29.66 3.20
N ALA A 46 17.53 -28.82 4.00
CA ALA A 46 16.07 -28.70 3.96
C ALA A 46 15.58 -28.20 2.60
N SER A 47 16.21 -27.16 2.05
CA SER A 47 15.84 -26.62 0.73
C SER A 47 16.09 -27.63 -0.39
N LEU A 48 17.18 -28.39 -0.31
CA LEU A 48 17.52 -29.44 -1.27
C LEU A 48 16.50 -30.57 -1.21
N ALA A 49 16.19 -31.06 -0.02
CA ALA A 49 15.17 -32.09 0.19
C ALA A 49 13.80 -31.64 -0.34
N LEU A 50 13.38 -30.42 -0.01
CA LEU A 50 12.10 -29.86 -0.47
C LEU A 50 12.05 -29.76 -2.01
N ASN A 51 13.08 -29.17 -2.62
CA ASN A 51 13.17 -29.04 -4.08
C ASN A 51 13.20 -30.41 -4.77
N LEU A 52 13.86 -31.40 -4.18
CA LEU A 52 13.92 -32.75 -4.73
C LEU A 52 12.57 -33.47 -4.63
N VAL A 53 11.84 -33.27 -3.53
CA VAL A 53 10.48 -33.80 -3.38
C VAL A 53 9.54 -33.15 -4.40
N ILE A 54 9.50 -31.81 -4.47
CA ILE A 54 8.62 -31.09 -5.41
C ILE A 54 8.99 -31.42 -6.86
N GLY A 55 10.28 -31.31 -7.20
CA GLY A 55 10.79 -31.63 -8.54
C GLY A 55 10.55 -33.09 -8.90
N GLY A 56 10.74 -34.00 -7.94
CA GLY A 56 10.48 -35.43 -8.12
C GLY A 56 9.00 -35.72 -8.40
N ILE A 57 8.08 -35.09 -7.67
CA ILE A 57 6.64 -35.18 -7.91
C ILE A 57 6.32 -34.70 -9.34
N VAL A 58 6.85 -33.55 -9.73
CA VAL A 58 6.61 -32.98 -11.06
C VAL A 58 7.13 -33.89 -12.17
N VAL A 59 8.32 -34.49 -11.99
CA VAL A 59 8.89 -35.48 -12.92
C VAL A 59 8.02 -36.73 -13.00
N ALA A 60 7.47 -37.20 -11.88
CA ALA A 60 6.63 -38.39 -11.83
C ALA A 60 5.24 -38.16 -12.48
N VAL A 61 4.65 -36.98 -12.27
CA VAL A 61 3.30 -36.65 -12.76
C VAL A 61 3.32 -36.25 -14.24
N ALA A 62 4.33 -35.50 -14.68
CA ALA A 62 4.35 -34.91 -16.02
C ALA A 62 5.73 -35.01 -16.72
N PRO A 63 6.29 -36.23 -16.90
CA PRO A 63 7.62 -36.42 -17.47
C PRO A 63 7.74 -35.90 -18.90
N ASP A 64 6.69 -36.08 -19.72
CA ASP A 64 6.70 -35.63 -21.12
C ASP A 64 6.60 -34.11 -21.26
N TYR A 65 5.94 -33.45 -20.31
CA TYR A 65 5.90 -31.99 -20.25
C TYR A 65 7.30 -31.44 -19.95
N LEU A 66 8.00 -32.07 -19.01
CA LEU A 66 9.36 -31.67 -18.65
C LEU A 66 10.32 -31.86 -19.81
N ARG A 67 10.29 -33.02 -20.48
CA ARG A 67 11.14 -33.28 -21.65
C ARG A 67 10.93 -32.24 -22.76
N ARG A 68 9.67 -31.94 -23.09
CA ARG A 68 9.33 -30.94 -24.12
C ARG A 68 9.74 -29.52 -23.72
N THR A 69 9.51 -29.14 -22.47
CA THR A 69 9.86 -27.80 -21.96
C THR A 69 11.38 -27.64 -21.88
N SER A 70 12.09 -28.65 -21.39
CA SER A 70 13.56 -28.64 -21.36
C SER A 70 14.18 -28.59 -22.76
N ALA A 71 13.59 -29.28 -23.75
CA ALA A 71 14.02 -29.15 -25.15
C ALA A 71 13.83 -27.71 -25.65
N ARG A 72 12.64 -27.13 -25.43
CA ARG A 72 12.34 -25.74 -25.84
C ARG A 72 13.27 -24.70 -25.21
N VAL A 73 13.63 -24.87 -23.94
CA VAL A 73 14.60 -23.99 -23.24
C VAL A 73 15.99 -24.11 -23.84
N ARG A 74 16.39 -25.28 -24.34
CA ARG A 74 17.69 -25.49 -25.00
C ARG A 74 17.70 -24.98 -26.43
N ASP A 75 16.61 -25.19 -27.16
CA ASP A 75 16.49 -24.82 -28.58
C ASP A 75 16.33 -23.30 -28.74
N ASP A 76 15.61 -22.64 -27.85
CA ASP A 76 15.42 -21.19 -27.84
C ASP A 76 15.39 -20.61 -26.41
N PRO A 77 16.57 -20.45 -25.79
CA PRO A 77 16.66 -19.94 -24.42
C PRO A 77 16.23 -18.48 -24.31
N VAL A 78 16.47 -17.68 -25.36
CA VAL A 78 16.20 -16.23 -25.34
C VAL A 78 14.70 -15.98 -25.39
N SER A 79 13.97 -16.64 -26.30
CA SER A 79 12.51 -16.54 -26.35
C SER A 79 11.88 -17.06 -25.07
N SER A 80 12.37 -18.19 -24.54
CA SER A 80 11.90 -18.75 -23.27
C SER A 80 12.08 -17.78 -22.09
N PHE A 81 13.22 -17.07 -22.05
CA PHE A 81 13.47 -16.04 -21.04
C PHE A 81 12.55 -14.83 -21.19
N ILE A 82 12.38 -14.30 -22.41
CA ILE A 82 11.52 -13.13 -22.68
C ILE A 82 10.07 -13.44 -22.30
N TRP A 83 9.54 -14.59 -22.72
CA TRP A 83 8.18 -14.99 -22.35
C TRP A 83 8.02 -15.21 -20.84
N GLY A 84 9.03 -15.78 -20.19
CA GLY A 84 9.07 -15.88 -18.73
C GLY A 84 9.04 -14.51 -18.05
N LEU A 85 9.82 -13.55 -18.54
CA LEU A 85 9.85 -12.18 -18.03
C LEU A 85 8.52 -11.46 -18.24
N ILE A 86 7.93 -11.56 -19.44
CA ILE A 86 6.60 -10.99 -19.74
C ILE A 86 5.54 -11.58 -18.80
N ALA A 87 5.54 -12.91 -18.60
CA ALA A 87 4.60 -13.56 -17.69
C ALA A 87 4.80 -13.10 -16.24
N PHE A 88 6.05 -12.98 -15.79
CA PHE A 88 6.37 -12.53 -14.44
C PHE A 88 5.94 -11.08 -14.20
N VAL A 89 6.26 -10.17 -15.13
CA VAL A 89 5.82 -8.77 -15.08
C VAL A 89 4.29 -8.68 -15.13
N GLY A 90 3.65 -9.45 -16.02
CA GLY A 90 2.20 -9.51 -16.13
C GLY A 90 1.54 -9.96 -14.83
N LEU A 91 2.08 -10.99 -14.18
CA LEU A 91 1.60 -11.48 -12.89
C LEU A 91 1.80 -10.43 -11.78
N LEU A 92 2.93 -9.74 -11.76
CA LEU A 92 3.22 -8.69 -10.79
C LEU A 92 2.23 -7.52 -10.93
N VAL A 93 2.00 -7.05 -12.16
CA VAL A 93 1.04 -5.97 -12.44
C VAL A 93 -0.38 -6.41 -12.09
N ALA A 94 -0.80 -7.61 -12.48
CA ALA A 94 -2.10 -8.15 -12.12
C ALA A 94 -2.30 -8.25 -10.61
N SER A 95 -1.26 -8.70 -9.88
CA SER A 95 -1.31 -8.81 -8.42
C SER A 95 -1.49 -7.45 -7.75
N ILE A 96 -0.72 -6.44 -8.18
CA ILE A 96 -0.87 -5.07 -7.67
C ILE A 96 -2.29 -4.57 -7.94
N LEU A 97 -2.80 -4.72 -9.16
CA LEU A 97 -4.13 -4.25 -9.53
C LEU A 97 -5.23 -4.91 -8.70
N ILE A 98 -5.14 -6.22 -8.48
CA ILE A 98 -6.09 -6.97 -7.64
C ILE A 98 -6.03 -6.47 -6.20
N ILE A 99 -4.83 -6.35 -5.62
CA ILE A 99 -4.66 -5.85 -4.24
C ILE A 99 -5.20 -4.43 -4.12
N THR A 100 -4.87 -3.55 -5.07
CA THR A 100 -5.40 -2.17 -5.10
C THR A 100 -6.92 -2.18 -5.21
N MET A 101 -7.54 -2.98 -6.09
CA MET A 101 -9.00 -3.10 -6.17
C MET A 101 -9.63 -3.54 -4.84
N ILE A 102 -9.05 -4.56 -4.20
CA ILE A 102 -9.54 -5.09 -2.92
C ILE A 102 -9.47 -4.02 -1.82
N VAL A 103 -8.48 -3.12 -1.85
CA VAL A 103 -8.34 -2.04 -0.85
C VAL A 103 -9.17 -0.80 -1.22
N THR A 104 -9.13 -0.38 -2.48
CA THR A 104 -9.76 0.85 -2.97
C THR A 104 -11.28 0.75 -2.96
N ILE A 105 -11.88 -0.38 -3.34
CA ILE A 105 -13.35 -0.51 -3.37
C ILE A 105 -13.95 -0.33 -1.95
N PRO A 106 -13.51 -1.05 -0.90
CA PRO A 106 -14.00 -0.83 0.45
C PRO A 106 -13.69 0.58 0.96
N ALA A 107 -12.50 1.13 0.66
CA ALA A 107 -12.14 2.48 1.07
C ALA A 107 -13.09 3.54 0.47
N LEU A 108 -13.45 3.40 -0.81
CA LEU A 108 -14.41 4.28 -1.47
C LEU A 108 -15.82 4.16 -0.87
N LEU A 109 -16.24 2.94 -0.52
CA LEU A 109 -17.53 2.74 0.15
C LEU A 109 -17.57 3.42 1.52
N VAL A 110 -16.53 3.24 2.34
CA VAL A 110 -16.43 3.90 3.65
C VAL A 110 -16.42 5.42 3.50
N LEU A 111 -15.64 5.95 2.56
CA LEU A 111 -15.58 7.40 2.30
C LEU A 111 -16.95 7.95 1.85
N GLY A 112 -17.67 7.22 0.98
CA GLY A 112 -19.00 7.62 0.54
C GLY A 112 -20.02 7.64 1.68
N ILE A 113 -20.00 6.64 2.56
CA ILE A 113 -20.89 6.57 3.74
C ILE A 113 -20.59 7.72 4.69
N VAL A 114 -19.33 7.91 5.08
CA VAL A 114 -18.92 8.98 6.00
C VAL A 114 -19.25 10.35 5.40
N GLY A 115 -18.98 10.55 4.11
CA GLY A 115 -19.31 11.77 3.41
C GLY A 115 -20.81 12.08 3.44
N ASN A 116 -21.65 11.08 3.17
CA ASN A 116 -23.10 11.27 3.20
C ASN A 116 -23.61 11.61 4.62
N VAL A 117 -23.04 10.98 5.66
CA VAL A 117 -23.35 11.30 7.06
C VAL A 117 -22.98 12.75 7.39
N ILE A 118 -21.78 13.21 7.02
CA ILE A 118 -21.34 14.59 7.26
C ILE A 118 -22.30 15.57 6.61
N VAL A 119 -22.64 15.34 5.33
CA VAL A 119 -23.56 16.23 4.61
C VAL A 119 -24.97 16.20 5.20
N ALA A 120 -25.46 15.03 5.62
CA ALA A 120 -26.73 14.92 6.31
C ALA A 120 -26.71 15.74 7.61
N VAL A 121 -25.68 15.61 8.45
CA VAL A 121 -25.55 16.42 9.67
C VAL A 121 -25.51 17.92 9.34
N THR A 122 -24.75 18.33 8.32
CA THR A 122 -24.70 19.74 7.89
C THR A 122 -26.06 20.26 7.45
N LEU A 123 -26.79 19.50 6.63
CA LEU A 123 -28.15 19.87 6.20
C LEU A 123 -29.11 19.94 7.39
N GLY A 124 -29.01 18.99 8.31
CA GLY A 124 -29.79 18.98 9.53
C GLY A 124 -29.50 20.16 10.45
N MET A 125 -28.24 20.56 10.60
CA MET A 125 -27.85 21.74 11.37
C MET A 125 -28.39 23.03 10.73
N LEU A 126 -28.33 23.11 9.40
CA LEU A 126 -28.84 24.27 8.65
C LEU A 126 -30.35 24.43 8.82
N VAL A 127 -31.09 23.32 8.85
CA VAL A 127 -32.55 23.31 9.00
C VAL A 127 -32.97 23.46 10.47
N ALA A 128 -32.22 22.88 11.41
CA ALA A 128 -32.57 22.85 12.83
C ALA A 128 -32.08 24.07 13.63
N GLY A 129 -31.37 25.03 13.02
CA GLY A 129 -31.03 26.32 13.62
C GLY A 129 -29.80 26.35 14.55
N GLY A 130 -28.95 25.32 14.52
CA GLY A 130 -27.58 25.30 15.09
C GLY A 130 -27.40 25.51 16.61
N ALA A 131 -27.10 24.44 17.36
CA ALA A 131 -26.41 24.53 18.67
C ALA A 131 -25.65 23.24 19.00
N VAL A 132 -24.33 23.35 19.20
CA VAL A 132 -23.33 22.34 18.82
C VAL A 132 -23.20 21.10 19.71
N ASP A 133 -23.78 21.05 20.92
CA ASP A 133 -23.42 19.94 21.84
C ASP A 133 -24.51 18.87 22.06
N ASP A 134 -25.80 19.22 22.17
CA ASP A 134 -26.91 18.24 22.31
C ASP A 134 -27.67 17.98 21.00
N SER A 135 -27.38 18.75 19.93
CA SER A 135 -28.18 18.74 18.69
C SER A 135 -27.59 17.94 17.55
N LEU A 136 -26.35 17.42 17.64
CA LEU A 136 -25.72 16.70 16.51
C LEU A 136 -26.52 15.47 16.10
N PHE A 137 -27.02 14.70 17.07
CA PHE A 137 -27.88 13.56 16.78
C PHE A 137 -29.23 13.99 16.18
N LYS A 138 -29.81 15.10 16.67
CA LYS A 138 -31.05 15.66 16.14
C LYS A 138 -30.87 16.17 14.70
N ALA A 139 -29.76 16.85 14.43
CA ALA A 139 -29.35 17.29 13.11
C ALA A 139 -29.12 16.10 12.19
N LEU A 140 -28.42 15.06 12.65
CA LEU A 140 -28.25 13.82 11.88
C LEU A 140 -29.61 13.23 11.49
N VAL A 141 -30.53 13.05 12.44
CA VAL A 141 -31.86 12.47 12.17
C VAL A 141 -32.63 13.33 11.16
N VAL A 142 -32.68 14.65 11.35
CA VAL A 142 -33.37 15.57 10.42
C VAL A 142 -32.75 15.53 9.02
N GLY A 143 -31.43 15.59 8.94
CA GLY A 143 -30.70 15.52 7.69
C GLY A 143 -30.87 14.20 6.96
N VAL A 144 -30.79 13.09 7.68
CA VAL A 144 -31.00 11.74 7.13
C VAL A 144 -32.42 11.60 6.59
N ILE A 145 -33.43 12.16 7.27
CA ILE A 145 -34.82 12.14 6.77
C ILE A 145 -34.91 12.92 5.45
N ILE A 146 -34.33 14.11 5.37
CA ILE A 146 -34.33 14.93 4.14
C ILE A 146 -33.64 14.17 2.99
N VAL A 147 -32.45 13.62 3.24
CA VAL A 147 -31.68 12.87 2.25
C VAL A 147 -32.43 11.59 1.83
N SER A 148 -33.08 10.90 2.76
CA SER A 148 -33.86 9.69 2.48
C SER A 148 -35.11 9.97 1.66
N LEU A 149 -35.77 11.12 1.87
CA LEU A 149 -36.91 11.54 1.06
C LEU A 149 -36.50 11.81 -0.40
N ILE A 150 -35.31 12.39 -0.61
CA ILE A 150 -34.74 12.58 -1.96
C ILE A 150 -34.36 11.23 -2.59
N GLY A 151 -33.89 10.29 -1.76
CA GLY A 151 -33.56 8.92 -2.16
C GLY A 151 -34.74 8.09 -2.69
N LEU A 152 -35.99 8.51 -2.44
CA LEU A 152 -37.18 7.79 -2.89
C LEU A 152 -37.35 7.80 -4.42
N VAL A 153 -36.71 8.75 -5.11
CA VAL A 153 -36.65 8.78 -6.57
C VAL A 153 -35.37 8.06 -7.02
N PRO A 154 -35.42 6.88 -7.67
CA PRO A 154 -34.22 6.05 -7.87
C PRO A 154 -33.10 6.74 -8.67
N ILE A 155 -33.46 7.49 -9.71
CA ILE A 155 -32.50 8.17 -10.60
C ILE A 155 -31.94 9.44 -9.95
N LEU A 156 -32.81 10.27 -9.36
CA LEU A 156 -32.39 11.51 -8.68
C LEU A 156 -31.68 11.22 -7.36
N GLY A 157 -32.18 10.25 -6.60
CA GLY A 157 -31.59 9.78 -5.36
C GLY A 157 -30.19 9.22 -5.55
N GLY A 158 -29.96 8.41 -6.58
CA GLY A 158 -28.62 7.91 -6.91
C GLY A 158 -27.64 9.04 -7.24
N LEU A 159 -28.04 9.97 -8.11
CA LEU A 159 -27.20 11.10 -8.52
C LEU A 159 -26.94 12.07 -7.35
N VAL A 160 -27.97 12.41 -6.58
CA VAL A 160 -27.83 13.31 -5.42
C VAL A 160 -26.95 12.66 -4.36
N ASN A 161 -27.18 11.41 -3.98
CA ASN A 161 -26.33 10.72 -3.00
C ASN A 161 -24.87 10.62 -3.46
N PHE A 162 -24.63 10.43 -4.76
CA PHE A 162 -23.27 10.45 -5.31
C PHE A 162 -22.60 11.83 -5.14
N VAL A 163 -23.31 12.91 -5.48
CA VAL A 163 -22.81 14.28 -5.30
C VAL A 163 -22.60 14.61 -3.82
N LEU A 164 -23.54 14.27 -2.93
CA LEU A 164 -23.40 14.47 -1.49
C LEU A 164 -22.22 13.66 -0.92
N GLY A 165 -22.06 12.41 -1.35
CA GLY A 165 -20.92 11.58 -0.99
C GLY A 165 -19.58 12.18 -1.43
N MET A 166 -19.50 12.77 -2.63
CA MET A 166 -18.31 13.48 -3.08
C MET A 166 -18.05 14.76 -2.28
N ILE A 167 -19.08 15.54 -1.95
CA ILE A 167 -18.94 16.76 -1.13
C ILE A 167 -18.43 16.40 0.27
N GLY A 168 -19.06 15.45 0.95
CA GLY A 168 -18.66 15.05 2.30
C GLY A 168 -17.32 14.31 2.33
N GLY A 169 -17.06 13.44 1.34
CA GLY A 169 -15.75 12.79 1.19
C GLY A 169 -14.63 13.81 0.91
N GLY A 170 -14.91 14.84 0.10
CA GLY A 170 -14.00 15.95 -0.13
C GLY A 170 -13.72 16.77 1.13
N ALA A 171 -14.73 17.00 1.97
CA ALA A 171 -14.57 17.66 3.27
C ALA A 171 -13.64 16.85 4.20
N VAL A 172 -13.80 15.52 4.25
CA VAL A 172 -12.91 14.63 5.01
C VAL A 172 -11.47 14.73 4.52
N VAL A 173 -11.25 14.68 3.20
CA VAL A 173 -9.91 14.80 2.62
C VAL A 173 -9.30 16.18 2.90
N ASN A 174 -10.10 17.24 2.86
CA ASN A 174 -9.63 18.59 3.17
C ASN A 174 -9.23 18.72 4.65
N GLU A 175 -10.02 18.18 5.57
CA GLU A 175 -9.69 18.16 7.00
C GLU A 175 -8.36 17.40 7.26
N PHE A 176 -8.21 16.21 6.68
CA PHE A 176 -6.95 15.44 6.76
C PHE A 176 -5.75 16.19 6.18
N ARG A 177 -5.94 16.92 5.08
CA ARG A 177 -4.86 17.73 4.47
C ARG A 177 -4.46 18.90 5.37
N ASP A 178 -5.43 19.54 6.01
CA ASP A 178 -5.22 20.72 6.83
C ASP A 178 -4.64 20.38 8.22
N GLY A 179 -4.45 19.08 8.52
CA GLY A 179 -3.61 18.58 9.61
C GLY A 179 -4.28 18.61 10.98
N ARG A 180 -5.61 18.53 11.02
CA ARG A 180 -6.41 18.41 12.24
C ARG A 180 -7.06 17.04 12.36
#